data_AF-A0A6V6ZC53-F1
#
_entry.id   AF-A0A6V6ZC53-F1
#
_cell.length_a   1.000
_cell.length_b   1.000
_cell.length_c   1.000
_cell.angle_alpha   90.00
_cell.angle_beta   90.00
_cell.angle_gamma   90.00
#
_symmetry.space_group_name_H-M   'P 1'
#
loop_
_entity.id
_entity.type
_entity.pdbx_description
1 polymer ?
#
loop_
_entity_poly.entity_id
_entity_poly.type
_entity_poly.pdbx_seq_one_letter_code
_entity_poly.pdbx_strand_id
1 'polypeptide(L)'
;MLSALDTLILAKNTFNEREVLKKEINDIVFYLRWLDYEDISVYEVRNDGKVYSIKNEEFRSIDTNAIDGVSDIISEEFDKLTELRYAQ
;
A
#
# COMPACT_ATOMS: atom_id res chain seq x y z
N MET A 1 4.87 4.57 -0.16
CA MET A 1 4.43 4.33 -1.56
C MET A 1 3.30 3.29 -1.60
N LEU A 2 3.38 2.20 -0.83
CA LEU A 2 2.28 1.23 -0.64
C LEU A 2 1.11 1.76 0.21
N SER A 3 1.41 2.59 1.21
CA SER A 3 0.40 3.26 2.06
C SER A 3 -0.62 4.09 1.27
N ALA A 4 -0.19 4.70 0.16
CA ALA A 4 -1.09 5.44 -0.73
C ALA A 4 -2.08 4.49 -1.43
N LEU A 5 -1.63 3.30 -1.87
CA LEU A 5 -2.50 2.29 -2.47
C LEU A 5 -3.52 1.78 -1.45
N ASP A 6 -3.07 1.48 -0.23
CA ASP A 6 -3.94 1.01 0.86
C ASP A 6 -5.02 2.05 1.22
N THR A 7 -4.68 3.34 1.16
CA THR A 7 -5.65 4.44 1.35
C THR A 7 -6.78 4.42 0.30
N LEU A 8 -6.48 4.06 -0.95
CA LEU A 8 -7.49 3.99 -2.01
C LEU A 8 -8.45 2.81 -1.82
N ILE A 9 -7.95 1.70 -1.29
CA ILE A 9 -8.75 0.52 -0.92
C ILE A 9 -9.64 0.87 0.28
N LEU A 10 -9.06 1.51 1.29
CA LEU A 10 -9.78 1.92 2.49
C LEU A 10 -10.97 2.83 2.15
N ALA A 11 -10.81 3.75 1.19
CA ALA A 11 -11.91 4.59 0.72
C ALA A 11 -13.07 3.77 0.13
N LYS A 12 -12.76 2.76 -0.69
CA LYS A 12 -13.75 1.85 -1.27
C LYS A 12 -14.44 1.00 -0.20
N ASN A 13 -13.68 0.42 0.72
CA ASN A 13 -14.21 -0.39 1.83
C ASN A 13 -15.13 0.45 2.73
N THR A 14 -14.68 1.65 3.12
CA THR A 14 -15.48 2.59 3.92
C THR A 14 -16.80 2.92 3.22
N PHE A 15 -16.78 3.13 1.90
CA PHE A 15 -18.01 3.35 1.13
C PHE A 15 -18.91 2.10 1.12
N ASN A 16 -18.35 0.91 0.92
CA ASN A 16 -19.12 -0.34 0.92
C ASN A 16 -19.78 -0.61 2.27
N GLU A 17 -19.13 -0.25 3.39
CA GLU A 17 -19.66 -0.40 4.75
C GLU A 17 -20.63 0.73 5.15
N ARG A 18 -20.40 1.94 4.63
CA ARG A 18 -21.08 3.18 5.05
C ARG A 18 -21.43 4.05 3.84
N GLU A 19 -22.25 3.53 2.94
CA GLU A 19 -22.65 4.23 1.70
C GLU A 19 -23.24 5.63 1.95
N VAL A 20 -23.91 5.84 3.10
CA VAL A 20 -24.46 7.15 3.50
C VAL A 20 -23.39 8.26 3.60
N LEU A 21 -22.12 7.90 3.80
CA LEU A 21 -21.00 8.84 3.91
C LEU A 21 -20.28 9.09 2.57
N LYS A 22 -20.90 8.71 1.45
CA LYS A 22 -20.28 8.81 0.10
C LYS A 22 -19.67 10.18 -0.18
N LYS A 23 -20.35 11.25 0.21
CA LYS A 23 -19.90 12.62 -0.06
C LYS A 23 -18.64 12.93 0.73
N GLU A 24 -18.64 12.66 2.03
CA GLU A 24 -17.52 12.87 2.93
C GLU A 24 -16.29 12.06 2.49
N ILE A 25 -16.49 10.79 2.13
CA ILE A 25 -15.41 9.93 1.62
C ILE A 25 -14.86 10.49 0.31
N ASN A 26 -15.74 10.96 -0.60
CA ASN A 26 -15.33 11.54 -1.88
C ASN A 26 -14.55 12.85 -1.74
N ASP A 27 -14.86 13.64 -0.71
CA ASP A 27 -14.15 14.89 -0.41
C ASP A 27 -12.72 14.61 0.11
N ILE A 28 -12.47 13.43 0.70
CA ILE A 28 -11.13 12.97 1.12
C ILE A 28 -10.39 12.31 -0.05
N VAL A 29 -11.00 11.29 -0.65
CA VAL A 29 -10.47 10.55 -1.80
C VAL A 29 -11.52 10.55 -2.89
N PHE A 30 -11.24 11.21 -4.00
CA PHE A 30 -12.16 11.28 -5.14
C PHE A 30 -12.52 9.88 -5.70
N TYR A 31 -13.80 9.62 -5.92
CA TYR A 31 -14.35 8.28 -6.18
C TYR A 31 -13.75 7.55 -7.40
N LEU A 32 -13.26 8.26 -8.42
CA LEU A 32 -12.56 7.65 -9.56
C LEU A 32 -11.22 7.00 -9.18
N ARG A 33 -10.72 7.26 -7.96
CA ARG A 33 -9.48 6.67 -7.43
C ARG A 33 -9.74 5.52 -6.45
N TRP A 34 -10.98 5.24 -6.08
CA TRP A 34 -11.28 4.12 -5.18
C TRP A 34 -10.93 2.80 -5.85
N LEU A 35 -10.25 1.93 -5.12
CA LEU A 35 -9.85 0.62 -5.63
C LEU A 35 -10.57 -0.47 -4.89
N ASP A 36 -11.11 -1.44 -5.61
CA ASP A 36 -11.65 -2.63 -4.97
C ASP A 36 -10.50 -3.53 -4.51
N TYR A 37 -10.63 -4.07 -3.30
CA TYR A 37 -9.68 -5.02 -2.75
C TYR A 37 -9.55 -6.27 -3.64
N GLU A 38 -10.63 -6.68 -4.32
CA GLU A 38 -10.60 -7.84 -5.22
C GLU A 38 -9.84 -7.56 -6.52
N ASP A 39 -9.74 -6.30 -6.94
CA ASP A 39 -9.13 -5.91 -8.22
C ASP A 39 -7.61 -5.72 -8.13
N ILE A 40 -7.02 -6.00 -6.96
CA ILE A 40 -5.59 -5.87 -6.72
C ILE A 40 -4.94 -7.18 -6.33
N SER A 41 -3.66 -7.28 -6.66
CA SER A 41 -2.74 -8.32 -6.18
C SER A 41 -1.46 -7.64 -5.73
N VAL A 42 -1.04 -7.89 -4.50
CA VAL A 42 0.11 -7.22 -3.89
C VAL A 42 1.04 -8.27 -3.32
N TYR A 43 2.30 -8.18 -3.68
CA TYR A 43 3.30 -9.18 -3.35
C TYR A 43 4.60 -8.55 -2.85
N GLU A 44 5.28 -9.29 -1.99
CA GLU A 44 6.61 -9.00 -1.50
C GLU A 44 7.56 -10.12 -1.92
N VAL A 45 8.75 -9.77 -2.42
CA VAL A 45 9.86 -10.71 -2.61
C VAL A 45 10.67 -10.71 -1.33
N ARG A 46 10.77 -11.87 -0.66
CA ARG A 46 11.54 -11.99 0.58
C ARG A 46 12.93 -12.55 0.31
N ASN A 47 13.78 -12.53 1.35
CA ASN A 47 15.19 -12.90 1.29
C ASN A 47 15.47 -14.34 0.82
N ASP A 48 14.46 -15.22 0.82
CA ASP A 48 14.55 -16.57 0.27
C ASP A 48 14.32 -16.62 -1.26
N GLY A 49 14.17 -15.44 -1.90
CA GLY A 49 13.91 -15.29 -3.33
C GLY A 49 12.49 -15.65 -3.75
N LYS A 50 11.58 -15.89 -2.79
CA LYS A 50 10.18 -16.25 -3.09
C LYS A 50 9.25 -15.05 -2.95
N VAL A 51 8.14 -15.16 -3.65
CA VAL A 51 7.07 -14.15 -3.69
C VAL A 51 5.97 -14.56 -2.71
N TYR A 52 5.57 -13.63 -1.86
CA TYR A 52 4.51 -13.82 -0.88
C TYR A 52 3.40 -12.79 -1.09
N SER A 53 2.15 -13.23 -1.06
CA SER A 53 1.02 -12.29 -1.03
C SER A 53 1.05 -11.54 0.28
N ILE A 54 0.90 -10.21 0.21
CA ILE A 54 0.75 -9.32 1.37
C ILE A 54 -0.63 -8.66 1.39
N LYS A 55 -1.60 -9.27 0.67
CA LYS A 55 -3.02 -8.98 0.86
C LYS A 55 -3.47 -9.48 2.24
N ASN A 56 -4.20 -8.65 2.96
CA ASN A 56 -4.77 -8.98 4.25
C ASN A 56 -6.28 -9.24 4.09
N GLU A 57 -6.66 -10.52 4.10
CA GLU A 57 -8.05 -10.95 3.93
C GLU A 57 -8.95 -10.56 5.11
N GLU A 58 -8.40 -10.49 6.32
CA GLU A 58 -9.16 -10.16 7.53
C GLU A 58 -9.62 -8.70 7.51
N PHE A 59 -8.73 -7.79 7.14
CA PHE A 59 -9.02 -6.35 7.10
C PHE A 59 -9.34 -5.82 5.71
N ARG A 60 -9.36 -6.69 4.68
CA ARG A 60 -9.51 -6.32 3.26
C ARG A 60 -8.58 -5.16 2.86
N SER A 61 -7.32 -5.24 3.30
CA SER A 61 -6.29 -4.21 3.14
C SER A 61 -4.96 -4.82 2.68
N ILE A 62 -3.90 -4.03 2.63
CA ILE A 62 -2.53 -4.52 2.51
C ILE A 62 -1.95 -4.69 3.93
N ASP A 63 -1.11 -5.71 4.15
CA ASP A 63 -0.43 -5.94 5.43
C ASP A 63 0.48 -4.75 5.78
N THR A 64 0.11 -4.01 6.84
CA THR A 64 0.83 -2.81 7.27
C THR A 64 2.27 -3.10 7.69
N ASN A 65 2.54 -4.28 8.26
CA ASN A 65 3.91 -4.66 8.63
C ASN A 65 4.79 -4.83 7.38
N ALA A 66 4.21 -5.32 6.29
CA ALA A 66 4.91 -5.41 5.01
C ALA A 66 5.12 -4.01 4.39
N ILE A 67 4.18 -3.07 4.56
CA ILE A 67 4.36 -1.68 4.12
C ILE A 67 5.54 -1.02 4.84
N ASP A 68 5.62 -1.17 6.16
CA ASP A 68 6.66 -0.58 6.98
C ASP A 68 8.02 -1.22 6.65
N GLY A 69 8.09 -2.55 6.57
CA GLY A 69 9.33 -3.26 6.23
C GLY A 69 9.90 -2.89 4.86
N VAL A 70 9.05 -2.78 3.83
CA VAL A 70 9.49 -2.32 2.49
C VAL A 70 9.99 -0.87 2.53
N SER A 71 9.39 -0.02 3.38
CA SER A 71 9.81 1.39 3.51
C SER A 71 11.20 1.51 4.14
N ASP A 72 11.53 0.67 5.12
CA ASP A 72 12.86 0.60 5.72
C ASP A 72 13.91 0.13 4.69
N ILE A 73 13.60 -0.94 3.93
CA ILE A 73 14.49 -1.47 2.90
C ILE A 73 14.79 -0.41 1.82
N ILE A 74 13.76 0.24 1.29
CA ILE A 74 13.92 1.28 0.25
C ILE A 74 14.77 2.45 0.78
N SER A 75 14.61 2.81 2.05
CA SER A 75 15.40 3.87 2.67
C SER A 75 16.88 3.49 2.75
N GLU A 76 17.19 2.26 3.19
CA GLU A 76 18.57 1.75 3.24
C GLU A 76 19.19 1.65 1.84
N GLU A 77 18.44 1.14 0.85
CA GLU A 77 18.90 1.07 -0.54
C GLU A 77 19.18 2.45 -1.13
N PHE A 78 18.30 3.43 -0.86
CA PHE A 78 18.49 4.81 -1.29
C PHE A 78 19.76 5.42 -0.69
N ASP A 79 20.00 5.23 0.61
CA ASP A 79 21.17 5.73 1.30
C ASP A 79 22.46 5.14 0.70
N LYS A 80 22.52 3.81 0.52
CA LYS A 80 23.67 3.12 -0.12
C LYS A 80 23.93 3.62 -1.54
N LEU A 81 22.88 3.80 -2.35
CA LEU A 81 23.01 4.31 -3.71
C LEU A 81 23.51 5.76 -3.73
N THR A 82 23.08 6.56 -2.76
CA THR A 82 23.52 7.94 -2.61
C THR A 82 25.00 8.02 -2.21
N GLU A 83 25.45 7.20 -1.27
CA GLU A 83 26.86 7.08 -0.89
C GLU A 83 27.72 6.73 -2.11
N LEU A 84 27.35 5.70 -2.87
CA LEU A 84 28.06 5.30 -4.08
C LEU A 84 28.09 6.42 -5.15
N ARG A 85 26.99 7.15 -5.31
CA ARG A 85 26.87 8.22 -6.31
C ARG A 85 27.77 9.41 -6.03
N TYR A 86 28.04 9.69 -4.76
CA TYR A 86 28.82 10.87 -4.33
C TYR A 86 30.14 10.51 -3.65
N ALA A 87 30.56 9.24 -3.71
CA ALA A 87 31.89 8.82 -3.31
C ALA A 87 32.93 9.49 -4.23
N GLN A 88 33.88 10.24 -3.64
CA GLN A 88 35.04 10.82 -4.33
C GLN A 88 36.14 9.80 -4.54
#